data_AF-A0A845KNQ4-F1
#
_entry.id   AF-A0A845KNQ4-F1
#
_cell.length_a   1.000
_cell.length_b   1.000
_cell.length_c   1.000
_cell.angle_alpha   90.00
_cell.angle_beta   90.00
_cell.angle_gamma   90.00
#
_symmetry.space_group_name_H-M   'P 1'
#
loop_
_entity.id
_entity.type
_entity.pdbx_description
1 polymer ?
#
loop_
_entity_poly.entity_id
_entity_poly.type
_entity_poly.pdbx_seq_one_letter_code
_entity_poly.pdbx_strand_id
1 'polypeptide(L)' 'MRIKHIKENRIYNHRLYEIKIQVFPEDEQKENFVVNGRHYYWMSISDMERDPNIVKKNLDVIDFVKESMHA' A
#
# COMPACT_ATOMS: atom_id res chain seq x y z
N MET A 1 8.34 29.22 21.59
CA MET A 1 6.97 28.97 21.08
C MET A 1 6.88 27.51 20.68
N ARG A 2 5.93 26.73 21.24
CA ARG A 2 5.72 25.31 20.87
C ARG A 2 4.73 25.28 19.71
N ILE A 3 5.20 24.95 18.51
CA ILE A 3 4.33 24.73 17.35
C ILE A 3 3.56 23.43 17.60
N LYS A 4 2.29 23.55 18.01
CA LYS A 4 1.36 22.41 18.03
C LYS A 4 1.14 22.01 16.57
N HIS A 5 1.56 20.79 16.21
CA HIS A 5 1.24 20.20 14.92
C HIS A 5 -0.26 19.94 14.92
N ILE A 6 -1.03 20.83 14.29
CA ILE A 6 -2.45 20.57 14.01
C ILE A 6 -2.46 19.41 13.02
N LYS A 7 -2.92 18.24 13.46
CA LYS A 7 -3.23 17.14 12.55
C LYS A 7 -4.43 17.57 11.72
N GLU A 8 -4.18 18.15 10.55
CA GLU A 8 -5.23 18.41 9.57
C GLU A 8 -5.77 17.07 9.06
N ASN A 9 -7.09 16.93 9.07
CA ASN A 9 -7.75 15.80 8.42
C ASN A 9 -7.57 15.94 6.91
N ARG A 10 -6.80 15.01 6.32
CA ARG A 10 -6.60 14.94 4.87
C ARG A 10 -7.51 13.84 4.33
N ILE A 11 -8.30 14.19 3.31
CA ILE A 11 -9.06 13.22 2.54
C ILE A 11 -8.25 12.92 1.29
N TYR A 12 -7.85 11.66 1.13
CA TYR A 12 -7.12 11.20 -0.04
C TYR A 12 -8.10 10.59 -1.04
N ASN A 13 -8.05 11.04 -2.29
CA ASN A 13 -8.78 10.40 -3.38
C ASN A 13 -7.99 9.18 -3.85
N HIS A 14 -8.49 7.99 -3.49
CA HIS A 14 -7.91 6.74 -3.94
C HIS A 14 -8.46 6.36 -5.32
N ARG A 15 -7.58 5.90 -6.23
CA ARG A 15 -7.95 5.32 -7.53
C ARG A 15 -7.36 3.94 -7.61
N LEU A 16 -8.22 2.94 -7.80
CA LEU A 16 -7.78 1.57 -8.04
C LEU A 16 -7.57 1.36 -9.53
N TYR A 17 -6.46 0.72 -9.88
CA TYR A 17 -6.14 0.28 -11.23
C TYR A 17 -5.97 -1.23 -11.20
N GLU A 18 -6.69 -1.93 -12.06
CA GLU A 18 -6.49 -3.36 -12.30
C GLU A 18 -5.65 -3.53 -13.57
N ILE A 19 -4.62 -4.36 -13.49
CA ILE A 19 -3.82 -4.76 -14.65
C ILE A 19 -3.63 -6.27 -14.64
N LYS A 20 -3.76 -6.89 -15.81
CA LYS A 20 -3.44 -8.31 -16.00
C LYS A 20 -2.02 -8.43 -16.52
N ILE A 21 -1.14 -8.98 -15.69
CA ILE A 21 0.25 -9.25 -16.04
C ILE A 21 0.35 -10.76 -16.32
N GLN A 22 0.73 -11.14 -17.54
CA GLN A 22 0.81 -12.55 -17.92
C GLN A 22 2.05 -13.23 -17.33
N VAL A 23 3.20 -12.54 -17.36
CA VAL A 23 4.47 -13.01 -16.80
C VAL A 23 5.18 -11.80 -16.21
N PHE A 24 5.53 -11.88 -14.92
CA PHE A 24 6.38 -10.89 -14.28
C PHE A 24 7.85 -11.12 -14.66
N PRO A 25 8.66 -10.06 -14.85
CA PRO A 25 10.12 -10.19 -14.91
C PRO A 25 10.65 -10.95 -13.69
N GLU A 26 11.72 -11.73 -13.86
CA GLU A 26 12.25 -12.62 -12.80
C GLU A 26 12.56 -11.87 -11.50
N ASP A 27 13.07 -10.64 -11.59
CA ASP A 27 13.37 -9.82 -10.42
C ASP A 27 12.11 -9.34 -9.69
N GLU A 28 11.02 -9.06 -10.41
CA GLU A 28 9.76 -8.58 -9.83
C GLU A 28 8.90 -9.70 -9.23
N GLN A 29 9.30 -10.97 -9.44
CA GLN A 29 8.66 -12.12 -8.77
C GLN A 29 9.12 -12.28 -7.31
N LYS A 30 10.21 -11.61 -6.92
CA LYS A 30 10.72 -11.63 -5.54
C LYS A 30 9.85 -10.78 -4.64
N GLU A 31 9.74 -11.14 -3.36
CA GLU A 31 9.00 -10.35 -2.37
C GLU A 31 9.56 -8.93 -2.18
N ASN A 32 10.86 -8.74 -2.39
CA ASN A 32 11.55 -7.45 -2.36
C ASN A 32 12.39 -7.30 -3.62
N PHE A 33 12.15 -6.23 -4.37
CA PHE A 33 12.79 -5.98 -5.65
C PHE A 33 12.98 -4.49 -5.90
N VAL A 34 13.82 -4.16 -6.88
CA VAL A 34 14.16 -2.77 -7.22
C VAL A 34 13.82 -2.49 -8.67
N VAL A 35 13.01 -1.45 -8.89
CA VAL A 35 12.70 -0.93 -10.23
C VAL A 35 13.16 0.53 -10.28
N ASN A 36 14.02 0.87 -11.25
CA ASN A 36 14.57 2.23 -11.42
C ASN A 36 15.17 2.83 -10.12
N GLY A 37 15.87 2.01 -9.33
CA GLY A 37 16.50 2.43 -8.07
C GLY A 37 15.54 2.58 -6.88
N ARG A 38 14.26 2.25 -7.03
CA ARG A 38 13.27 2.27 -5.94
C ARG A 38 12.92 0.87 -5.48
N HIS A 39 12.88 0.67 -4.16
CA HIS A 39 12.45 -0.60 -3.55
C HIS A 39 10.94 -0.76 -3.56
N TYR A 40 10.51 -1.96 -3.90
CA TYR A 40 9.13 -2.42 -3.89
C TYR A 40 9.02 -3.72 -3.11
N TYR A 41 7.86 -3.91 -2.49
CA TYR A 41 7.57 -5.07 -1.68
C TYR A 41 6.21 -5.64 -2.06
N TRP A 42 6.16 -6.94 -2.35
CA TRP A 42 4.91 -7.68 -2.39
C TRP A 42 4.57 -8.15 -0.99
N MET A 43 3.31 -8.00 -0.59
CA MET A 43 2.81 -8.43 0.70
C MET A 43 1.34 -8.77 0.55
N SER A 44 0.90 -9.86 1.17
CA SER A 44 -0.52 -10.19 1.19
C SER A 44 -1.27 -9.15 2.03
N ILE A 45 -2.55 -8.94 1.74
CA ILE A 45 -3.40 -8.03 2.53
C ILE A 45 -3.41 -8.45 4.01
N SER A 46 -3.51 -9.76 4.29
CA SER A 46 -3.46 -10.31 5.64
C SER A 46 -2.16 -9.99 6.39
N ASP A 47 -1.02 -9.98 5.69
CA ASP A 47 0.27 -9.64 6.30
C ASP A 47 0.37 -8.14 6.57
N MET A 48 -0.15 -7.30 5.67
CA MET A 48 -0.22 -5.85 5.87
C MET A 48 -1.06 -5.48 7.11
N GLU A 49 -2.16 -6.18 7.36
CA GLU A 49 -3.01 -5.99 8.54
C GLU A 49 -2.33 -6.39 9.86
N ARG A 50 -1.33 -7.26 9.80
CA ARG A 50 -0.57 -7.71 10.98
C ARG A 50 0.63 -6.80 11.28
N ASP A 51 1.07 -5.98 10.32
CA ASP A 51 2.18 -5.04 10.53
C ASP A 51 1.68 -3.74 11.22
N PRO A 52 2.10 -3.46 12.46
CA PRO A 52 1.60 -2.31 13.22
C PRO A 52 1.98 -0.95 12.60
N ASN A 53 3.09 -0.87 11.87
CA ASN A 53 3.55 0.36 11.24
C ASN A 53 2.78 0.63 9.93
N ILE A 54 2.45 -0.41 9.16
CA ILE A 54 1.59 -0.29 7.98
C ILE A 54 0.17 0.09 8.41
N VAL A 55 -0.44 -0.63 9.36
CA VAL A 55 -1.78 -0.32 9.88
C VAL A 55 -1.86 1.12 10.38
N LYS A 56 -0.86 1.58 11.14
CA LYS A 56 -0.85 2.96 11.65
C LYS A 56 -0.84 4.03 10.54
N LYS A 57 -0.33 3.71 9.35
CA LYS A 57 -0.09 4.69 8.27
C LYS A 57 -1.02 4.56 7.08
N ASN A 58 -1.49 3.35 6.77
CA ASN A 58 -2.15 3.02 5.50
C ASN A 58 -3.39 2.13 5.69
N LEU A 59 -3.99 2.09 6.89
CA LEU A 59 -5.19 1.28 7.14
C LEU A 59 -6.33 1.65 6.18
N ASP A 60 -6.51 2.94 5.89
CA ASP A 60 -7.52 3.43 4.94
C ASP A 60 -7.34 2.85 3.53
N VAL A 61 -6.10 2.68 3.08
CA VAL A 61 -5.79 2.07 1.78
C VAL A 61 -6.09 0.57 1.80
N ILE A 62 -5.74 -0.13 2.89
CA ILE A 62 -6.02 -1.56 3.04
C ILE A 62 -7.52 -1.82 3.01
N ASP A 63 -8.29 -1.08 3.82
CA ASP A 63 -9.74 -1.21 3.88
C ASP A 63 -10.38 -0.94 2.52
N PHE A 64 -9.96 0.14 1.85
CA PHE A 64 -10.44 0.49 0.50
C PHE A 64 -10.20 -0.62 -0.53
N VAL A 65 -9.01 -1.22 -0.56
CA VAL A 65 -8.70 -2.31 -1.49
C VAL A 65 -9.54 -3.56 -1.15
N LYS A 66 -9.69 -3.90 0.13
CA LYS A 66 -10.52 -5.06 0.54
C LYS A 66 -11.97 -4.92 0.13
N GLU A 67 -12.57 -3.75 0.36
CA GLU A 67 -13.96 -3.49 -0.04
C GLU A 67 -14.14 -3.66 -1.56
N SER A 68 -13.15 -3.25 -2.37
CA SER A 68 -13.19 -3.39 -3.82
C SER A 68 -13.09 -4.85 -4.32
N MET A 69 -12.53 -5.77 -3.53
CA MET A 69 -12.42 -7.19 -3.88
C MET A 69 -13.72 -7.97 -3.62
N HIS A 70 -14.64 -7.39 -2.86
CA HIS A 70 -15.94 -7.99 -2.52
C HIS A 70 -17.11 -7.41 -3.32
N ALA A 71 -16.85 -6.44 -4.20
CA ALA A 71 -17.81 -5.80 -5.10
C ALA A 71 -17.87 -6.51 -6.47
#